data_AF-A0A364Y895-F1
#
_entry.id   AF-A0A364Y895-F1
#
_cell.length_a   1.000
_cell.length_b   1.000
_cell.length_c   1.000
_cell.angle_alpha   90.00
_cell.angle_beta   90.00
_cell.angle_gamma   90.00
#
_symmetry.space_group_name_H-M   'P 1'
#
loop_
_entity.id
_entity.type
_entity.pdbx_description
1 polymer ?
#
loop_
_entity_poly.entity_id
_entity_poly.type
_entity_poly.pdbx_seq_one_letter_code
_entity_poly.pdbx_strand_id
1 'polypeptide(L)'
;MNQNSQTIDQIPHIALSELTRNIERINKILDRLSDATLSRKTQLPYDCGLYILGQLISRLDILLESLGTAKQRFHELEEIYISSCSYRNIDQLSAPTLRASWNIISIISIAELSQISLVDWFACPPDNPRNILELPRRSRISILLLFSYNIGYNTGRLSRIA
;
A
#
# COMPACT_ATOMS: atom_id res chain seq x y z
N MET A 1 32.92 -15.25 5.24
CA MET A 1 31.69 -14.48 4.94
C MET A 1 31.44 -13.53 6.12
N ASN A 2 31.31 -12.24 5.85
CA ASN A 2 31.21 -11.19 6.87
C ASN A 2 29.78 -11.18 7.43
N GLN A 3 29.61 -11.18 8.76
CA GLN A 3 28.27 -11.14 9.40
C GLN A 3 27.42 -9.97 8.92
N ASN A 4 28.04 -8.86 8.50
CA ASN A 4 27.35 -7.69 7.95
C ASN A 4 26.65 -7.93 6.61
N SER A 5 27.14 -8.84 5.77
CA SER A 5 26.48 -9.15 4.48
C SER A 5 25.19 -9.94 4.70
N GLN A 6 25.18 -10.88 5.65
CA GLN A 6 23.99 -11.68 5.98
C GLN A 6 22.83 -10.84 6.53
N THR A 7 23.13 -9.75 7.26
CA THR A 7 22.09 -8.86 7.80
C THR A 7 21.45 -7.98 6.72
N ILE A 8 22.22 -7.52 5.72
CA ILE A 8 21.71 -6.68 4.63
C ILE A 8 20.75 -7.48 3.74
N ASP A 9 21.10 -8.74 3.46
CA ASP A 9 20.29 -9.62 2.62
C ASP A 9 18.90 -9.92 3.22
N GLN A 10 18.74 -9.75 4.55
CA GLN A 10 17.47 -9.94 5.23
C GLN A 10 16.52 -8.73 5.14
N ILE A 11 17.01 -7.55 4.78
CA ILE A 11 16.22 -6.30 4.79
C ILE A 11 14.94 -6.42 3.93
N PRO A 12 15.00 -6.92 2.67
CA PRO A 12 13.79 -7.05 1.86
C PRO A 12 12.77 -8.02 2.45
N HIS A 13 13.23 -9.13 3.02
CA HIS A 13 12.37 -10.10 3.70
C HIS A 13 11.67 -9.49 4.92
N ILE A 14 12.40 -8.70 5.72
CA ILE A 14 11.84 -8.01 6.89
C ILE A 14 10.80 -6.98 6.44
N ALA A 15 11.10 -6.19 5.41
CA ALA A 15 10.19 -5.18 4.88
C ALA A 15 8.90 -5.80 4.31
N LEU A 16 9.02 -6.86 3.51
CA LEU A 16 7.86 -7.58 2.96
C LEU A 16 7.04 -8.25 4.07
N SER A 17 7.69 -8.79 5.09
CA SER A 17 7.01 -9.36 6.26
C SER A 17 6.23 -8.29 7.03
N GLU A 18 6.76 -7.07 7.16
CA GLU A 18 6.04 -5.97 7.81
C GLU A 18 4.85 -5.48 6.98
N LEU A 19 5.00 -5.37 5.66
CA LEU A 19 3.86 -5.06 4.78
C LEU A 19 2.77 -6.12 4.91
N THR A 20 3.15 -7.41 4.89
CA THR A 20 2.23 -8.55 5.04
C THR A 20 1.48 -8.48 6.37
N ARG A 21 2.18 -8.24 7.48
CA ARG A 21 1.54 -8.06 8.80
C ARG A 21 0.57 -6.89 8.83
N ASN A 22 0.87 -5.78 8.15
CA ASN A 22 -0.05 -4.65 8.09
C ASN A 22 -1.29 -4.98 7.26
N ILE A 23 -1.14 -5.68 6.13
CA ILE A 23 -2.29 -6.18 5.35
C ILE A 23 -3.17 -7.10 6.21
N GLU A 24 -2.59 -8.04 6.94
CA GLU A 24 -3.33 -8.93 7.84
C GLU A 24 -4.06 -8.17 8.97
N ARG A 25 -3.43 -7.14 9.53
CA ARG A 25 -4.07 -6.26 10.54
C ARG A 25 -5.25 -5.51 9.94
N ILE A 26 -5.11 -4.97 8.73
CA ILE A 26 -6.19 -4.29 8.02
C ILE A 26 -7.34 -5.26 7.75
N ASN A 27 -7.06 -6.49 7.27
CA ASN A 27 -8.08 -7.53 7.08
C ASN A 27 -8.89 -7.76 8.36
N LYS A 28 -8.20 -7.99 9.49
CA LYS A 28 -8.85 -8.19 10.79
C LYS A 28 -9.70 -7.00 11.25
N ILE A 29 -9.29 -5.77 10.92
CA ILE A 29 -10.06 -4.56 11.20
C ILE A 29 -11.31 -4.52 10.31
N LEU A 30 -11.15 -4.77 9.01
CA LEU A 30 -12.23 -4.77 8.03
C LEU A 30 -13.28 -5.86 8.32
N ASP A 31 -12.88 -7.02 8.83
CA ASP A 31 -13.78 -8.11 9.21
C ASP A 31 -14.70 -7.74 10.38
N ARG A 32 -14.28 -6.80 11.24
CA ARG A 32 -15.05 -6.32 12.39
C ARG A 32 -15.95 -5.14 12.05
N LEU A 33 -15.56 -4.35 11.05
CA LEU A 33 -16.31 -3.19 10.60
C LEU A 33 -17.54 -3.61 9.80
N SER A 34 -18.69 -3.04 10.12
CA SER A 34 -19.85 -3.11 9.23
C SER A 34 -19.71 -2.16 8.04
N ASP A 35 -20.40 -2.43 6.94
CA ASP A 35 -20.44 -1.51 5.79
C ASP A 35 -21.05 -0.15 6.16
N ALA A 36 -21.99 -0.14 7.11
CA ALA A 36 -22.55 1.09 7.66
C ALA A 36 -21.50 1.90 8.44
N THR A 37 -20.61 1.22 9.18
CA THR A 37 -19.51 1.87 9.90
C THR A 37 -18.47 2.44 8.94
N LEU A 38 -18.09 1.68 7.90
CA LEU A 38 -17.16 2.16 6.87
C LEU A 38 -17.71 3.38 6.13
N SER A 39 -19.00 3.37 5.82
CA SER A 39 -19.70 4.44 5.10
C SER A 39 -20.12 5.62 5.99
N ARG A 40 -19.86 5.54 7.30
CA ARG A 40 -20.28 6.59 8.23
C ARG A 40 -19.48 7.87 7.96
N LYS A 41 -20.20 8.93 7.59
CA LYS A 41 -19.62 10.26 7.42
C LYS A 41 -19.05 10.78 8.72
N THR A 42 -17.83 11.29 8.65
CA THR A 42 -17.10 11.93 9.74
C THR A 42 -17.06 13.43 9.52
N GLN A 43 -16.77 14.19 10.58
CA GLN A 43 -16.61 15.65 10.47
C GLN A 43 -15.44 16.03 9.55
N LEU A 44 -14.37 15.23 9.56
CA LEU A 44 -13.25 15.36 8.65
C LEU A 44 -13.35 14.28 7.55
N PRO A 45 -13.41 14.67 6.26
CA PRO A 45 -13.43 13.78 5.10
C PRO A 45 -12.45 12.62 5.16
N TYR A 46 -11.23 12.93 5.59
CA TYR A 46 -10.12 12.00 5.58
C TYR A 46 -10.35 10.84 6.56
N ASP A 47 -11.11 11.06 7.63
CA ASP A 47 -11.34 10.04 8.67
C ASP A 47 -12.52 9.10 8.37
N CYS A 48 -13.15 9.27 7.20
CA CYS A 48 -14.17 8.34 6.70
C CYS A 48 -13.53 6.99 6.35
N GLY A 49 -14.19 5.88 6.73
CA GLY A 49 -13.67 4.53 6.49
C GLY A 49 -13.51 4.20 5.01
N LEU A 50 -14.48 4.60 4.17
CA LEU A 50 -14.39 4.46 2.71
C LEU A 50 -13.17 5.20 2.15
N TYR A 51 -12.89 6.40 2.68
CA TYR A 51 -11.75 7.18 2.23
C TYR A 51 -10.42 6.52 2.60
N ILE A 52 -10.29 6.08 3.85
CA ILE A 52 -9.08 5.39 4.33
C ILE A 52 -8.86 4.10 3.53
N LEU A 53 -9.92 3.32 3.28
CA LEU A 53 -9.83 2.08 2.51
C LEU A 53 -9.47 2.36 1.04
N GLY A 54 -10.10 3.35 0.42
CA GLY A 54 -9.74 3.80 -0.94
C GLY A 54 -8.27 4.18 -1.04
N GLN A 55 -7.76 4.97 -0.08
CA GLN A 55 -6.34 5.33 -0.04
C GLN A 55 -5.40 4.14 0.10
N LEU A 56 -5.76 3.15 0.93
CA LEU A 56 -4.97 1.93 1.10
C LEU A 56 -4.89 1.14 -0.21
N ILE A 57 -6.01 1.01 -0.93
CA ILE A 57 -6.07 0.31 -2.22
C ILE A 57 -5.22 1.03 -3.25
N SER A 58 -5.47 2.33 -3.47
CA SER A 58 -4.74 3.12 -4.48
C SER A 58 -3.24 3.10 -4.22
N ARG A 59 -2.81 3.21 -2.95
CA ARG A 59 -1.38 3.20 -2.61
C ARG A 59 -0.72 1.85 -2.85
N LEU A 60 -1.40 0.74 -2.55
CA LEU A 60 -0.84 -0.59 -2.87
C LEU A 60 -0.72 -0.78 -4.38
N ASP A 61 -1.68 -0.29 -5.15
CA ASP A 61 -1.66 -0.42 -6.61
C ASP A 61 -0.56 0.44 -7.25
N ILE A 62 -0.43 1.70 -6.82
CA ILE A 62 0.66 2.61 -7.22
C ILE A 62 2.02 2.02 -6.82
N LEU A 63 2.12 1.34 -5.67
CA LEU A 63 3.36 0.70 -5.24
C LEU A 63 3.81 -0.36 -6.26
N LEU A 64 2.90 -1.20 -6.75
CA LEU A 64 3.24 -2.26 -7.70
C LEU A 64 3.76 -1.70 -9.03
N GLU A 65 3.12 -0.64 -9.52
CA GLU A 65 3.58 0.05 -10.72
C GLU A 65 4.92 0.75 -10.49
N SER A 66 5.06 1.46 -9.36
CA SER A 66 6.30 2.15 -8.98
C SER A 66 7.50 1.20 -8.84
N LEU A 67 7.26 -0.07 -8.52
CA LEU A 67 8.29 -1.10 -8.43
C LEU A 67 8.49 -1.87 -9.74
N GLY A 68 7.65 -1.62 -10.74
CA GLY A 68 7.67 -2.30 -12.03
C GLY A 68 7.24 -3.77 -11.96
N THR A 69 6.45 -4.16 -10.96
CA THR A 69 5.96 -5.55 -10.82
C THR A 69 4.59 -5.76 -11.45
N ALA A 70 3.73 -4.75 -11.46
CA ALA A 70 2.45 -4.82 -12.17
C ALA A 70 1.98 -3.43 -12.58
N LYS A 71 1.18 -3.35 -13.66
CA LYS A 71 0.47 -2.12 -14.01
C LYS A 71 -0.61 -1.81 -12.97
N GLN A 72 -0.88 -0.53 -12.77
CA GLN A 72 -2.00 -0.08 -11.95
C GLN A 72 -3.32 -0.64 -12.51
N ARG A 73 -4.22 -1.08 -11.63
CA ARG A 73 -5.50 -1.71 -11.95
C ARG A 73 -6.69 -0.80 -11.69
N PHE A 74 -6.58 0.06 -10.68
CA PHE A 74 -7.64 0.90 -10.16
C PHE A 74 -7.28 2.38 -10.29
N HIS A 75 -7.03 2.83 -11.52
CA HIS A 75 -6.66 4.22 -11.82
C HIS A 75 -7.72 5.21 -11.30
N GLU A 76 -8.99 4.83 -11.38
CA GLU A 76 -10.11 5.61 -10.86
C GLU A 76 -10.02 5.83 -9.34
N LEU A 77 -9.47 4.88 -8.59
CA LEU A 77 -9.30 5.03 -7.14
C LEU A 77 -8.17 6.00 -6.81
N GLU A 78 -7.12 6.08 -7.62
CA GLU A 78 -6.11 7.11 -7.43
C GLU A 78 -6.71 8.50 -7.63
N GLU A 79 -7.49 8.68 -8.71
CA GLU A 79 -8.14 9.95 -8.98
C GLU A 79 -9.05 10.38 -7.81
N ILE A 80 -9.85 9.45 -7.28
CA ILE A 80 -10.82 9.73 -6.20
C ILE A 80 -10.15 9.93 -4.83
N TYR A 81 -9.17 9.11 -4.47
CA TYR A 81 -8.68 9.02 -3.08
C TYR A 81 -7.28 9.62 -2.85
N ILE A 82 -6.55 9.93 -3.92
CA ILE A 82 -5.19 10.48 -3.85
C ILE A 82 -5.13 11.86 -4.52
N SER A 83 -5.54 11.96 -5.79
CA SER A 83 -5.31 13.16 -6.62
C SER A 83 -6.37 14.23 -6.42
N SER A 84 -7.65 13.85 -6.45
CA SER A 84 -8.73 14.74 -6.08
C SER A 84 -8.90 14.69 -4.56
N CYS A 85 -8.24 15.59 -3.83
CA CYS A 85 -8.53 15.82 -2.40
C CYS A 85 -9.96 16.40 -2.16
N SER A 86 -10.93 16.05 -3.01
CA SER A 86 -12.29 16.54 -2.98
C SER A 86 -13.19 15.50 -2.33
N TYR A 87 -13.64 15.83 -1.11
CA TYR A 87 -14.64 15.08 -0.33
C TYR A 87 -15.92 14.72 -1.13
N ARG A 88 -16.21 15.44 -2.21
CA ARG A 88 -17.44 15.24 -3.00
C ARG A 88 -17.50 13.87 -3.69
N ASN A 89 -16.36 13.18 -3.83
CA ASN A 89 -16.28 11.93 -4.59
C ASN A 89 -16.16 10.68 -3.71
N ILE A 90 -16.13 10.81 -2.38
CA ILE A 90 -15.88 9.68 -1.46
C ILE A 90 -17.00 8.62 -1.52
N ASP A 91 -18.23 9.07 -1.79
CA ASP A 91 -19.42 8.20 -1.88
C ASP A 91 -19.60 7.61 -3.30
N GLN A 92 -18.67 7.82 -4.24
CA GLN A 92 -18.79 7.27 -5.60
C GLN A 92 -18.72 5.74 -5.61
N LEU A 93 -18.03 5.13 -4.64
CA LEU A 93 -17.88 3.69 -4.54
C LEU A 93 -18.40 3.17 -3.20
N SER A 94 -19.08 2.04 -3.26
CA SER A 94 -19.69 1.41 -2.10
C SER A 94 -18.67 0.65 -1.24
N ALA A 95 -18.98 0.45 0.05
CA ALA A 95 -18.17 -0.40 0.93
C ALA A 95 -17.92 -1.81 0.36
N PRO A 96 -18.93 -2.53 -0.18
CA PRO A 96 -18.69 -3.81 -0.85
C PRO A 96 -17.71 -3.74 -2.01
N THR A 97 -17.78 -2.69 -2.84
CA THR A 97 -16.87 -2.48 -3.97
C THR A 97 -15.44 -2.31 -3.49
N LEU A 98 -15.21 -1.42 -2.52
CA LEU A 98 -13.86 -1.19 -1.99
C LEU A 98 -13.31 -2.43 -1.26
N ARG A 99 -14.14 -3.20 -0.56
CA ARG A 99 -13.73 -4.48 0.05
C ARG A 99 -13.27 -5.49 -0.99
N ALA A 100 -14.02 -5.61 -2.08
CA ALA A 100 -13.64 -6.50 -3.19
C ALA A 100 -12.30 -6.06 -3.80
N SER A 101 -12.13 -4.77 -4.09
CA SER A 101 -10.87 -4.21 -4.60
C SER A 101 -9.70 -4.40 -3.62
N TRP A 102 -9.95 -4.24 -2.32
CA TRP A 102 -8.96 -4.50 -1.27
C TRP A 102 -8.51 -5.97 -1.23
N ASN A 103 -9.45 -6.91 -1.28
CA ASN A 103 -9.13 -8.34 -1.29
C ASN A 103 -8.24 -8.68 -2.50
N ILE A 104 -8.59 -8.15 -3.67
CA ILE A 104 -7.80 -8.34 -4.91
C ILE A 104 -6.40 -7.76 -4.74
N ILE A 105 -6.28 -6.48 -4.38
CA ILE A 105 -4.98 -5.82 -4.36
C ILE A 105 -4.08 -6.38 -3.28
N SER A 106 -4.62 -6.73 -2.10
CA SER A 106 -3.83 -7.28 -0.99
C SER A 106 -3.15 -8.60 -1.35
N ILE A 107 -3.86 -9.49 -2.04
CA ILE A 107 -3.34 -10.78 -2.51
C ILE A 107 -2.29 -10.58 -3.60
N ILE A 108 -2.62 -9.77 -4.61
CA ILE A 108 -1.71 -9.47 -5.72
C ILE A 108 -0.44 -8.82 -5.19
N SER A 109 -0.53 -7.85 -4.28
CA SER A 109 0.64 -7.16 -3.76
C SER A 109 1.62 -8.12 -3.10
N ILE A 110 1.15 -9.05 -2.27
CA ILE A 110 2.04 -10.03 -1.64
C ILE A 110 2.65 -10.95 -2.70
N ALA A 111 1.84 -11.44 -3.65
CA ALA A 111 2.29 -12.34 -4.69
C ALA A 111 3.39 -11.72 -5.57
N GLU A 112 3.14 -10.51 -6.10
CA GLU A 112 4.05 -9.80 -7.00
C GLU A 112 5.36 -9.40 -6.31
N LEU A 113 5.27 -8.85 -5.09
CA LEU A 113 6.47 -8.43 -4.36
C LEU A 113 7.33 -9.61 -3.94
N SER A 114 6.74 -10.79 -3.71
CA SER A 114 7.50 -12.01 -3.40
C SER A 114 8.32 -12.54 -4.57
N GLN A 115 8.06 -12.09 -5.81
CA GLN A 115 8.82 -12.48 -6.99
C GLN A 115 10.06 -11.59 -7.23
N ILE A 116 10.19 -10.46 -6.54
CA ILE A 116 11.34 -9.58 -6.72
C ILE A 116 12.58 -10.28 -6.12
N SER A 117 13.61 -10.45 -6.95
CA SER A 117 14.87 -11.07 -6.51
C SER A 117 15.58 -10.19 -5.48
N LEU A 118 16.42 -10.81 -4.64
CA LEU A 118 17.20 -10.09 -3.64
C LEU A 118 18.01 -8.94 -4.25
N VAL A 119 18.62 -9.16 -5.41
CA VAL A 119 19.43 -8.16 -6.11
C VAL A 119 18.56 -7.00 -6.60
N ASP A 120 17.39 -7.31 -7.16
CA ASP A 120 16.50 -6.31 -7.73
C ASP A 120 15.88 -5.37 -6.68
N TRP A 121 15.75 -5.82 -5.42
CA TRP A 121 15.30 -4.95 -4.32
C TRP A 121 16.21 -3.74 -4.10
N PHE A 122 17.51 -3.92 -4.35
CA PHE A 122 18.51 -2.88 -4.23
C PHE A 122 18.81 -2.18 -5.55
N ALA A 123 18.02 -2.44 -6.61
CA ALA A 123 18.08 -1.72 -7.87
C ALA A 123 17.03 -0.60 -7.95
N CYS A 124 17.20 0.33 -8.89
CA CYS A 124 16.17 1.28 -9.26
C CYS A 124 15.03 0.56 -10.02
N PRO A 125 13.77 1.02 -9.92
CA PRO A 125 12.70 0.58 -10.81
C PRO A 125 13.05 0.82 -12.29
N PRO A 126 12.54 -0.01 -13.21
CA PRO A 126 12.89 0.05 -14.64
C PRO A 126 12.60 1.42 -15.27
N ASP A 127 11.53 2.08 -14.81
CA ASP A 127 11.02 3.32 -15.39
C ASP A 127 11.71 4.59 -14.84
N ASN A 128 12.71 4.43 -13.96
CA ASN A 128 13.53 5.53 -13.45
C ASN A 128 15.02 5.11 -13.37
N PRO A 129 15.69 4.92 -14.52
CA PRO A 129 17.01 4.29 -14.60
C PRO A 129 18.17 5.17 -14.10
N ARG A 130 17.91 6.20 -13.27
CA ARG A 130 18.97 7.04 -12.70
C ARG A 130 19.89 6.21 -11.79
N ASN A 131 21.16 6.60 -11.73
CA ASN A 131 22.18 5.88 -10.98
C ASN A 131 21.82 5.81 -9.47
N ILE A 132 21.72 4.59 -8.94
CA ILE A 132 21.38 4.38 -7.52
C ILE A 132 22.45 4.89 -6.57
N LEU A 133 23.70 5.03 -7.03
CA LEU A 133 24.79 5.65 -6.28
C LEU A 133 24.56 7.15 -6.07
N GLU A 134 23.81 7.79 -6.97
CA GLU A 134 23.44 9.22 -6.85
C GLU A 134 22.18 9.40 -6.00
N LEU A 135 21.22 8.46 -6.09
CA LEU A 135 19.94 8.54 -5.40
C LEU A 135 19.53 7.21 -4.74
N PRO A 136 20.20 6.76 -3.66
CA PRO A 136 19.95 5.47 -3.01
C PRO A 136 18.51 5.30 -2.52
N ARG A 137 17.86 6.43 -2.18
CA ARG A 137 16.46 6.52 -1.76
C ARG A 137 15.45 6.13 -2.85
N ARG A 138 15.91 5.92 -4.09
CA ARG A 138 15.08 5.46 -5.22
C ARG A 138 15.16 3.96 -5.47
N SER A 139 15.88 3.20 -4.64
CA SER A 139 15.83 1.74 -4.67
C SER A 139 14.40 1.22 -4.44
N ARG A 140 14.07 0.07 -5.02
CA ARG A 140 12.79 -0.62 -4.78
C ARG A 140 12.50 -0.83 -3.30
N ILE A 141 13.53 -1.19 -2.51
CA ILE A 141 13.39 -1.36 -1.07
C ILE A 141 13.08 -0.06 -0.33
N SER A 142 13.68 1.07 -0.73
CA SER A 142 13.37 2.38 -0.12
C SER A 142 11.93 2.80 -0.40
N ILE A 143 11.45 2.53 -1.62
CA ILE A 143 10.05 2.77 -2.00
C ILE A 143 9.13 1.90 -1.14
N LEU A 144 9.40 0.59 -1.03
CA LEU A 144 8.60 -0.31 -0.19
C LEU A 144 8.53 0.15 1.28
N LEU A 145 9.65 0.58 1.86
CA LEU A 145 9.69 1.07 3.25
C LEU A 145 8.84 2.33 3.44
N LEU A 146 8.91 3.27 2.48
CA LEU A 146 8.08 4.48 2.50
C LEU A 146 6.59 4.14 2.41
N PHE A 147 6.21 3.23 1.51
CA PHE A 147 4.82 2.78 1.39
C PHE A 147 4.35 2.03 2.64
N SER A 148 5.19 1.17 3.22
CA SER A 148 4.88 0.44 4.46
C SER A 148 4.56 1.38 5.62
N TYR A 149 5.30 2.49 5.76
CA TYR A 149 4.98 3.54 6.74
C TYR A 149 3.58 4.15 6.49
N ASN A 150 3.25 4.47 5.24
CA ASN A 150 1.95 5.03 4.88
C ASN A 150 0.78 4.04 5.12
N ILE A 151 1.00 2.76 4.85
CA ILE A 151 0.03 1.71 5.16
C ILE A 151 -0.16 1.59 6.68
N GLY A 152 0.92 1.59 7.46
CA GLY A 152 0.85 1.57 8.94
C GLY A 152 0.09 2.78 9.51
N TYR A 153 0.36 3.98 9.00
CA TYR A 153 -0.37 5.20 9.39
C TYR A 153 -1.88 5.07 9.14
N ASN A 154 -2.28 4.61 7.95
CA ASN A 154 -3.70 4.44 7.61
C ASN A 154 -4.35 3.26 8.34
N THR A 155 -3.59 2.21 8.67
CA THR A 155 -4.05 1.11 9.54
C THR A 155 -4.44 1.65 10.91
N GLY A 156 -3.62 2.51 11.51
CA GLY A 156 -3.93 3.15 12.78
C GLY A 156 -5.18 4.03 12.73
N ARG A 157 -5.43 4.69 11.59
CA ARG A 157 -6.66 5.49 11.37
C ARG A 157 -7.89 4.61 11.24
N LEU A 158 -7.79 3.53 10.46
CA LEU A 158 -8.87 2.56 10.29
C LEU A 158 -9.24 1.90 11.63
N SER A 159 -8.24 1.63 12.48
CA SER A 159 -8.47 1.07 13.82
C SER A 159 -9.24 2.01 14.76
N ARG A 160 -9.26 3.33 14.53
CA ARG A 160 -10.00 4.28 15.39
C ARG A 160 -11.49 4.34 15.07
N ILE A 161 -11.87 3.87 13.88
CA ILE A 161 -13.27 3.85 13.43
C ILE A 161 -13.90 2.47 13.57
N ALA A 162 -13.10 1.45 13.87
CA ALA A 162 -13.49 0.07 14.17
C ALA A 162 -13.97 -0.08 15.61
#